data_AF-A0A3N6AF89-F1
#
_entry.id   AF-A0A3N6AF89-F1
#
_cell.length_a   1.000
_cell.length_b   1.000
_cell.length_c   1.000
_cell.angle_alpha   90.00
_cell.angle_beta   90.00
_cell.angle_gamma   90.00
#
_symmetry.space_group_name_H-M   'P 1'
#
loop_
_entity.id
_entity.type
_entity.pdbx_description
1 polymer ?
#
loop_
_entity_poly.entity_id
_entity_poly.type
_entity_poly.pdbx_seq_one_letter_code
_entity_poly.pdbx_strand_id
1 'polypeptide(L)'
;MKAMIFLNTAWMERYEGLLGNDKEIHGGGSYVEEYGYGHEIFNFKKISDKVYGYAQPSGYNNLQRLGASEDDEFIDDVLVIFTATHKNGGTYIVGWYKNARFFKDYQNTNLSERKFRNEYIGYYAVANADNATLLSIDERFSFPIIPRRVKGGMGQSNVWYADSPEMEDFKKEILRHIERYEKKKSIRRRLPIFRQTDAELRKKIENIAIREVTREYSERGFTVTSVESENLGWDLEAVY
;
A
#
# COMPACT_ATOMS: atom_id res chain seq x y z
N MET A 1 17.22 -12.18 8.24
CA MET A 1 16.28 -11.11 7.84
C MET A 1 14.87 -11.57 8.13
N LYS A 2 13.96 -10.65 8.44
CA LYS A 2 12.53 -10.95 8.56
C LYS A 2 11.98 -11.42 7.20
N ALA A 3 11.14 -12.44 7.18
CA ALA A 3 10.48 -12.90 5.97
C ALA A 3 9.69 -11.74 5.33
N MET A 4 9.80 -11.58 4.02
CA MET A 4 9.18 -10.50 3.27
C MET A 4 8.52 -11.06 2.02
N ILE A 5 7.30 -10.62 1.73
CA ILE A 5 6.57 -11.00 0.53
C ILE A 5 5.83 -9.80 -0.05
N PHE A 6 5.72 -9.76 -1.37
CA PHE A 6 5.02 -8.73 -2.12
C PHE A 6 3.76 -9.32 -2.74
N LEU A 7 2.63 -8.66 -2.49
CA LEU A 7 1.30 -9.00 -2.99
C LEU A 7 0.83 -7.87 -3.92
N ASN A 8 0.84 -8.11 -5.22
CA ASN A 8 0.32 -7.17 -6.20
C ASN A 8 -1.20 -7.30 -6.29
N THR A 9 -1.85 -6.15 -6.22
CA THR A 9 -3.29 -5.95 -6.14
C THR A 9 -3.66 -4.80 -7.04
N ALA A 10 -4.95 -4.55 -7.22
CA ALA A 10 -5.38 -3.36 -7.90
C ALA A 10 -5.15 -2.07 -7.11
N TRP A 11 -4.97 -0.98 -7.84
CA TRP A 11 -4.81 0.36 -7.31
C TRP A 11 -6.15 0.85 -6.75
N MET A 12 -6.19 1.05 -5.43
CA MET A 12 -7.32 1.63 -4.71
C MET A 12 -6.81 2.66 -3.71
N GLU A 13 -7.64 3.62 -3.32
CA GLU A 13 -7.31 4.62 -2.31
C GLU A 13 -7.46 4.05 -0.90
N ARG A 14 -8.57 3.35 -0.60
CA ARG A 14 -8.92 2.94 0.77
C ARG A 14 -8.90 1.44 1.01
N TYR A 15 -9.22 0.61 0.01
CA TYR A 15 -9.33 -0.85 0.19
C TYR A 15 -10.29 -1.26 1.32
N GLU A 16 -11.41 -0.53 1.44
CA GLU A 16 -12.50 -0.79 2.40
C GLU A 16 -13.84 -1.13 1.71
N GLY A 17 -13.76 -1.58 0.45
CA GLY A 17 -14.87 -1.81 -0.46
C GLY A 17 -14.96 -0.78 -1.57
N LEU A 18 -15.89 -0.99 -2.50
CA LEU A 18 -16.17 -0.10 -3.64
C LEU A 18 -17.01 1.10 -3.22
N LEU A 19 -16.41 2.04 -2.49
CA LEU A 19 -17.06 3.27 -2.04
C LEU A 19 -16.29 4.49 -2.57
N GLY A 20 -16.91 5.68 -2.60
CA GLY A 20 -16.22 6.95 -2.94
C GLY A 20 -15.31 6.85 -4.18
N ASN A 21 -14.05 7.26 -4.03
CA ASN A 21 -13.02 7.21 -5.08
C ASN A 21 -12.60 5.79 -5.50
N ASP A 22 -12.98 4.75 -4.75
CA ASP A 22 -12.68 3.33 -5.07
C ASP A 22 -13.77 2.68 -5.93
N LYS A 23 -14.69 3.46 -6.52
CA LYS A 23 -15.74 2.94 -7.41
C LYS A 23 -15.18 2.37 -8.72
N GLU A 24 -14.07 2.90 -9.20
CA GLU A 24 -13.37 2.43 -10.39
C GLU A 24 -12.00 1.90 -9.95
N ILE A 25 -11.83 0.59 -10.03
CA ILE A 25 -10.57 -0.07 -9.72
C ILE A 25 -9.68 -0.05 -10.97
N HIS A 26 -8.41 0.31 -10.81
CA HIS A 26 -7.42 0.27 -11.89
C HIS A 26 -6.30 -0.74 -11.61
N GLY A 27 -5.89 -1.50 -12.63
CA GLY A 27 -4.70 -2.36 -12.55
C GLY A 27 -4.86 -3.59 -11.66
N GLY A 28 -5.89 -4.41 -11.89
CA GLY A 28 -6.08 -5.72 -11.25
C GLY A 28 -5.83 -6.90 -12.19
N GLY A 29 -6.16 -8.12 -11.75
CA GLY A 29 -6.21 -9.28 -12.65
C GLY A 29 -7.38 -9.20 -13.64
N SER A 30 -7.43 -10.13 -14.60
CA SER A 30 -8.52 -10.21 -15.60
C SER A 30 -9.93 -10.24 -14.99
N TYR A 31 -10.06 -10.76 -13.77
CA TYR A 31 -11.33 -10.78 -13.02
C TYR A 31 -11.84 -9.37 -12.65
N VAL A 32 -10.94 -8.42 -12.38
CA VAL A 32 -11.34 -7.03 -12.10
C VAL A 32 -11.86 -6.35 -13.37
N GLU A 33 -11.26 -6.65 -14.52
CA GLU A 33 -11.69 -6.16 -15.83
C GLU A 33 -13.06 -6.73 -16.24
N GLU A 34 -13.37 -7.97 -15.83
CA GLU A 34 -14.62 -8.66 -16.18
C GLU A 34 -15.78 -8.36 -15.21
N TYR A 35 -15.53 -8.29 -13.89
CA TYR A 35 -16.59 -8.21 -12.87
C TYR A 35 -16.66 -6.85 -12.15
N GLY A 36 -15.69 -5.97 -12.38
CA GLY A 36 -15.59 -4.64 -11.77
C GLY A 36 -15.13 -4.62 -10.32
N TYR A 37 -14.70 -5.76 -9.76
CA TYR A 37 -14.12 -5.85 -8.41
C TYR A 37 -13.18 -7.05 -8.29
N GLY A 38 -12.23 -6.98 -7.34
CA GLY A 38 -11.38 -8.11 -6.94
C GLY A 38 -11.58 -8.45 -5.46
N HIS A 39 -11.08 -9.60 -5.02
CA HIS A 39 -11.10 -9.98 -3.60
C HIS A 39 -10.18 -9.11 -2.71
N GLU A 40 -9.32 -8.29 -3.32
CA GLU A 40 -8.45 -7.32 -2.65
C GLU A 40 -9.17 -6.07 -2.12
N ILE A 41 -10.45 -5.85 -2.46
CA ILE A 41 -11.21 -4.64 -2.08
C ILE A 41 -11.29 -4.40 -0.58
N PHE A 42 -11.00 -5.40 0.25
CA PHE A 42 -11.05 -5.32 1.70
C PHE A 42 -9.68 -5.48 2.38
N ASN A 43 -8.57 -5.33 1.63
CA ASN A 43 -7.24 -5.53 2.19
C ASN A 43 -6.94 -4.60 3.38
N PHE A 44 -7.36 -3.34 3.38
CA PHE A 44 -7.07 -2.46 4.52
C PHE A 44 -8.29 -2.17 5.39
N LYS A 45 -9.40 -2.87 5.15
CA LYS A 45 -10.58 -2.80 6.02
C LYS A 45 -10.28 -3.37 7.39
N LYS A 46 -10.30 -2.51 8.40
CA LYS A 46 -10.21 -2.92 9.80
C LYS A 46 -11.50 -3.63 10.21
N ILE A 47 -11.37 -4.87 10.69
CA ILE A 47 -12.47 -5.67 11.22
C ILE A 47 -12.07 -6.08 12.62
N SER A 48 -12.75 -5.51 13.61
CA SER A 48 -12.32 -5.54 15.02
C SER A 48 -10.88 -5.04 15.16
N ASP A 49 -9.95 -5.87 15.62
CA ASP A 49 -8.54 -5.57 15.82
C ASP A 49 -7.63 -6.10 14.70
N LYS A 50 -8.21 -6.59 13.59
CA LYS A 50 -7.46 -7.24 12.50
C LYS A 50 -7.69 -6.63 11.12
N VAL A 51 -6.76 -6.92 10.23
CA VAL A 51 -6.86 -6.73 8.79
C VAL A 51 -6.53 -8.04 8.08
N TYR A 52 -7.07 -8.21 6.87
CA TYR A 52 -6.99 -9.46 6.13
C TYR A 52 -6.63 -9.19 4.67
N GLY A 53 -5.51 -9.74 4.25
CA GLY A 53 -4.89 -9.48 2.96
C GLY A 53 -5.14 -10.58 1.96
N TYR A 54 -5.42 -10.18 0.72
CA TYR A 54 -5.62 -11.06 -0.41
C TYR A 54 -4.86 -10.52 -1.64
N ALA A 55 -4.22 -11.44 -2.36
CA ALA A 55 -3.84 -11.30 -3.76
C ALA A 55 -3.91 -12.70 -4.37
N GLN A 56 -4.44 -12.83 -5.59
CA GLN A 56 -4.64 -14.13 -6.23
C GLN A 56 -3.28 -14.73 -6.66
N PRO A 57 -2.78 -15.80 -6.01
CA PRO A 57 -1.58 -16.48 -6.49
C PRO A 57 -1.84 -17.18 -7.83
N SER A 58 -0.80 -17.38 -8.62
CA SER A 58 -0.85 -18.22 -9.84
C SER A 58 -0.89 -19.73 -9.55
N GLY A 59 -1.13 -20.13 -8.29
CA GLY A 59 -1.04 -21.49 -7.76
C GLY A 59 -1.18 -21.46 -6.23
N TYR A 60 -0.27 -22.13 -5.51
CA TYR A 60 -0.17 -22.06 -4.05
C TYR A 60 0.98 -21.15 -3.61
N ASN A 61 0.97 -20.69 -2.36
CA ASN A 61 2.08 -19.95 -1.78
C ASN A 61 3.17 -20.91 -1.29
N ASN A 62 4.39 -20.77 -1.79
CA ASN A 62 5.54 -21.55 -1.35
C ASN A 62 6.19 -20.89 -0.12
N LEU A 63 5.79 -21.35 1.07
CA LEU A 63 6.27 -20.80 2.34
C LEU A 63 7.74 -21.13 2.63
N GLN A 64 8.32 -22.17 2.01
CA GLN A 64 9.74 -22.52 2.20
C GLN A 64 10.67 -21.40 1.70
N ARG A 65 10.23 -20.65 0.67
CA ARG A 65 10.95 -19.44 0.20
C ARG A 65 10.99 -18.32 1.24
N LEU A 66 10.13 -18.39 2.26
CA LEU A 66 10.10 -17.48 3.40
C LEU A 66 10.75 -18.08 4.66
N GLY A 67 11.25 -19.32 4.58
CA GLY A 67 11.91 -20.02 5.69
C GLY A 67 11.01 -20.95 6.51
N ALA A 68 9.81 -21.26 6.03
CA ALA A 68 8.94 -22.27 6.65
C ALA A 68 9.36 -23.70 6.30
N SER A 69 8.86 -24.68 7.05
CA SER A 69 8.94 -26.10 6.71
C SER A 69 7.98 -26.45 5.56
N GLU A 70 8.17 -27.61 4.92
CA GLU A 70 7.32 -28.06 3.80
C GLU A 70 5.86 -28.33 4.24
N ASP A 71 5.71 -28.86 5.45
CA ASP A 71 4.43 -29.22 6.07
C ASP A 71 3.75 -28.03 6.77
N ASP A 72 4.38 -26.85 6.78
CA ASP A 72 3.78 -25.68 7.40
C ASP A 72 2.65 -25.12 6.52
N GLU A 73 1.49 -24.95 7.14
CA GLU A 73 0.30 -24.36 6.50
C GLU A 73 0.30 -22.83 6.55
N PHE A 74 1.12 -22.25 7.44
CA PHE A 74 1.33 -20.82 7.57
C PHE A 74 2.70 -20.51 8.16
N ILE A 75 3.13 -19.26 7.98
CA ILE A 75 4.32 -18.70 8.62
C ILE A 75 3.94 -17.38 9.31
N ASP A 76 4.42 -17.20 10.53
CA ASP A 76 4.25 -15.98 11.31
C ASP A 76 5.43 -15.00 11.09
N ASP A 77 5.29 -13.79 11.62
CA ASP A 77 6.32 -12.75 11.57
C ASP A 77 6.76 -12.31 10.16
N VAL A 78 5.85 -12.38 9.19
CA VAL A 78 6.09 -11.92 7.82
C VAL A 78 5.81 -10.42 7.68
N LEU A 79 6.64 -9.72 6.91
CA LEU A 79 6.34 -8.41 6.36
C LEU A 79 5.65 -8.60 5.01
N VAL A 80 4.33 -8.41 4.98
CA VAL A 80 3.52 -8.50 3.76
C VAL A 80 3.38 -7.12 3.17
N ILE A 81 3.91 -6.91 1.97
CA ILE A 81 3.91 -5.61 1.27
C ILE A 81 2.91 -5.69 0.13
N PHE A 82 1.96 -4.76 0.11
CA PHE A 82 1.00 -4.65 -0.98
C PHE A 82 1.54 -3.70 -2.03
N THR A 83 1.42 -4.10 -3.29
CA THR A 83 1.82 -3.31 -4.44
C THR A 83 0.66 -3.17 -5.42
N ALA A 84 0.68 -2.13 -6.24
CA ALA A 84 -0.30 -1.93 -7.29
C ALA A 84 0.29 -1.19 -8.49
N THR A 85 -0.20 -1.50 -9.68
CA THR A 85 0.18 -0.79 -10.91
C THR A 85 -0.61 0.50 -11.03
N HIS A 86 0.09 1.62 -11.19
CA HIS A 86 -0.56 2.90 -11.41
C HIS A 86 -1.04 3.02 -12.86
N LYS A 87 -2.13 3.76 -13.10
CA LYS A 87 -2.73 3.94 -14.43
C LYS A 87 -1.76 4.51 -15.48
N ASN A 88 -0.81 5.33 -15.04
CA ASN A 88 0.22 5.94 -15.91
C ASN A 88 1.49 5.08 -16.01
N GLY A 89 1.45 3.83 -15.53
CA GLY A 89 2.57 2.92 -15.50
C GLY A 89 3.37 2.93 -14.19
N GLY A 90 4.22 1.91 -14.05
CA GLY A 90 4.96 1.62 -12.82
C GLY A 90 4.13 0.86 -11.79
N THR A 91 4.80 0.11 -10.92
CA THR A 91 4.19 -0.59 -9.79
C THR A 91 4.75 -0.03 -8.50
N TYR A 92 3.88 0.36 -7.58
CA TYR A 92 4.23 1.09 -6.37
C TYR A 92 3.79 0.31 -5.14
N ILE A 93 4.45 0.54 -4.02
CA ILE A 93 3.98 0.07 -2.71
C ILE A 93 2.76 0.88 -2.33
N VAL A 94 1.65 0.21 -1.99
CA VAL A 94 0.43 0.86 -1.51
C VAL A 94 0.32 0.81 0.01
N GLY A 95 0.95 -0.19 0.64
CA GLY A 95 0.90 -0.37 2.08
C GLY A 95 1.55 -1.69 2.50
N TRP A 96 1.50 -1.99 3.78
CA TRP A 96 2.07 -3.22 4.33
C TRP A 96 1.40 -3.66 5.63
N TYR A 97 1.57 -4.93 5.96
CA TYR A 97 1.35 -5.48 7.28
C TYR A 97 2.66 -5.96 7.88
N LYS A 98 2.92 -5.56 9.13
CA LYS A 98 4.00 -6.12 9.94
C LYS A 98 3.49 -7.27 10.79
N ASN A 99 4.40 -8.19 11.11
CA ASN A 99 4.13 -9.32 12.01
C ASN A 99 2.87 -10.08 11.57
N ALA A 100 2.70 -10.23 10.25
CA ALA A 100 1.55 -10.89 9.68
C ALA A 100 1.76 -12.40 9.71
N ARG A 101 0.66 -13.13 9.86
CA ARG A 101 0.58 -14.54 9.50
C ARG A 101 0.26 -14.63 8.01
N PHE A 102 1.03 -15.41 7.27
CA PHE A 102 0.81 -15.67 5.85
C PHE A 102 0.55 -17.16 5.62
N PHE A 103 -0.49 -17.47 4.86
CA PHE A 103 -0.98 -18.83 4.65
C PHE A 103 -0.56 -19.39 3.30
N LYS A 104 -0.29 -20.69 3.28
CA LYS A 104 -0.03 -21.48 2.07
C LYS A 104 -1.24 -21.46 1.14
N ASP A 105 -2.42 -21.71 1.72
CA ASP A 105 -3.70 -21.84 1.02
C ASP A 105 -4.72 -20.76 1.39
N TYR A 106 -5.73 -20.63 0.53
CA TYR A 106 -6.80 -19.65 0.69
C TYR A 106 -7.64 -19.95 1.95
N GLN A 107 -7.77 -18.95 2.81
CA GLN A 107 -8.57 -19.07 4.03
C GLN A 107 -9.98 -18.57 3.77
N ASN A 108 -10.96 -19.48 3.85
CA ASN A 108 -12.38 -19.12 3.85
C ASN A 108 -12.73 -18.30 5.09
N THR A 109 -13.75 -17.45 4.97
CA THR A 109 -14.24 -16.63 6.07
C THR A 109 -15.76 -16.61 6.11
N ASN A 110 -16.30 -16.34 7.29
CA ASN A 110 -17.71 -16.07 7.54
C ASN A 110 -17.92 -14.64 8.11
N LEU A 111 -16.89 -13.79 8.06
CA LEU A 111 -16.96 -12.41 8.50
C LEU A 111 -17.90 -11.62 7.60
N SER A 112 -18.99 -11.10 8.18
CA SER A 112 -20.02 -10.35 7.45
C SER A 112 -19.46 -9.11 6.73
N GLU A 113 -18.42 -8.50 7.31
CA GLU A 113 -17.74 -7.31 6.84
C GLU A 113 -16.86 -7.59 5.62
N ARG A 114 -16.56 -8.86 5.36
CA ARG A 114 -15.89 -9.36 4.14
C ARG A 114 -16.86 -10.03 3.19
N LYS A 115 -18.16 -9.77 3.33
CA LYS A 115 -19.17 -10.21 2.37
C LYS A 115 -19.40 -9.14 1.30
N PHE A 116 -19.32 -9.51 0.04
CA PHE A 116 -19.61 -8.63 -1.09
C PHE A 116 -20.43 -9.39 -2.13
N ARG A 117 -21.50 -8.79 -2.65
CA ARG A 117 -22.43 -9.41 -3.63
C ARG A 117 -22.83 -10.85 -3.27
N ASN A 118 -23.13 -11.08 -1.98
CA ASN A 118 -23.49 -12.37 -1.39
C ASN A 118 -22.38 -13.43 -1.25
N GLU A 119 -21.14 -13.12 -1.59
CA GLU A 119 -20.00 -14.02 -1.43
C GLU A 119 -19.08 -13.56 -0.30
N TYR A 120 -18.53 -14.52 0.45
CA TYR A 120 -17.51 -14.24 1.46
C TYR A 120 -16.13 -14.23 0.83
N ILE A 121 -15.43 -13.11 0.99
CA ILE A 121 -14.09 -12.91 0.45
C ILE A 121 -13.07 -13.30 1.52
N GLY A 122 -12.38 -14.42 1.28
CA GLY A 122 -11.31 -14.95 2.10
C GLY A 122 -10.00 -14.16 2.01
N TYR A 123 -8.91 -14.78 2.43
CA TYR A 123 -7.61 -14.12 2.55
C TYR A 123 -6.43 -15.11 2.57
N TYR A 124 -5.22 -14.58 2.37
CA TYR A 124 -3.94 -15.28 2.51
C TYR A 124 -3.05 -14.68 3.60
N ALA A 125 -3.37 -13.48 4.11
CA ALA A 125 -2.64 -12.84 5.18
C ALA A 125 -3.58 -12.32 6.26
N VAL A 126 -3.16 -12.35 7.52
CA VAL A 126 -3.83 -11.67 8.63
C VAL A 126 -2.82 -10.98 9.52
N ALA A 127 -3.14 -9.78 9.98
CA ALA A 127 -2.33 -9.03 10.93
C ALA A 127 -3.21 -8.23 11.88
N ASN A 128 -2.64 -7.81 13.01
CA ASN A 128 -3.26 -6.81 13.86
C ASN A 128 -3.38 -5.49 13.08
N ALA A 129 -4.51 -4.81 13.21
CA ALA A 129 -4.78 -3.56 12.51
C ALA A 129 -3.75 -2.47 12.84
N ASP A 130 -3.21 -2.46 14.06
CA ASP A 130 -2.16 -1.51 14.47
C ASP A 130 -0.80 -1.77 13.80
N ASN A 131 -0.60 -2.97 13.25
CA ASN A 131 0.57 -3.34 12.45
C ASN A 131 0.36 -3.13 10.94
N ALA A 132 -0.83 -2.70 10.53
CA ALA A 132 -1.14 -2.39 9.15
C ALA A 132 -0.91 -0.91 8.86
N THR A 133 -0.40 -0.62 7.67
CA THR A 133 -0.30 0.75 7.17
C THR A 133 -0.69 0.77 5.70
N LEU A 134 -1.71 1.56 5.40
CA LEU A 134 -2.05 1.99 4.06
C LEU A 134 -1.44 3.37 3.83
N LEU A 135 -0.71 3.54 2.73
CA LEU A 135 -0.18 4.82 2.32
C LEU A 135 -1.26 5.63 1.61
N SER A 136 -1.31 6.94 1.91
CA SER A 136 -2.03 7.88 1.05
C SER A 136 -1.45 7.84 -0.36
N ILE A 137 -2.23 8.25 -1.36
CA ILE A 137 -1.83 8.22 -2.78
C ILE A 137 -0.44 8.87 -2.97
N ASP A 138 -0.24 10.05 -2.37
CA ASP A 138 0.99 10.83 -2.53
C ASP A 138 2.21 10.19 -1.86
N GLU A 139 1.99 9.52 -0.73
CA GLU A 139 3.04 8.82 -0.01
C GLU A 139 3.56 7.61 -0.81
N ARG A 140 2.74 6.99 -1.66
CA ARG A 140 3.16 5.84 -2.50
C ARG A 140 4.30 6.21 -3.45
N PHE A 141 4.28 7.43 -3.98
CA PHE A 141 5.32 7.94 -4.88
C PHE A 141 6.64 8.29 -4.15
N SER A 142 6.67 8.25 -2.81
CA SER A 142 7.90 8.45 -2.02
C SER A 142 8.68 7.17 -1.75
N PHE A 143 8.16 6.02 -2.20
CA PHE A 143 8.82 4.72 -2.10
C PHE A 143 9.44 4.31 -3.43
N PRO A 144 10.49 3.47 -3.42
CA PRO A 144 11.05 2.92 -4.65
C PRO A 144 10.01 2.17 -5.49
N ILE A 145 10.06 2.40 -6.81
CA ILE A 145 9.23 1.68 -7.78
C ILE A 145 9.63 0.20 -7.78
N ILE A 146 8.64 -0.69 -7.81
CA ILE A 146 8.87 -2.14 -7.85
C ILE A 146 9.56 -2.51 -9.18
N PRO A 147 10.73 -3.17 -9.12
CA PRO A 147 11.47 -3.56 -10.31
C PRO A 147 10.67 -4.62 -11.08
N ARG A 148 10.30 -4.29 -12.33
CA ARG A 148 9.67 -5.23 -13.28
C ARG A 148 10.53 -5.36 -14.53
N ARG A 149 10.44 -6.51 -15.22
CA ARG A 149 11.20 -6.81 -16.46
C ARG A 149 12.73 -6.74 -16.30
N VAL A 150 13.22 -6.93 -15.07
CA VAL A 150 14.64 -7.07 -14.74
C VAL A 150 14.87 -8.42 -14.07
N LYS A 151 16.11 -8.90 -14.08
CA LYS A 151 16.47 -10.17 -13.44
C LYS A 151 16.13 -10.12 -11.94
N GLY A 152 15.38 -11.12 -11.46
CA GLY A 152 14.92 -11.18 -10.07
C GLY A 152 13.69 -10.33 -9.74
N GLY A 153 13.35 -9.36 -10.61
CA GLY A 153 12.22 -8.45 -10.42
C GLY A 153 10.85 -9.14 -10.47
N MET A 154 9.82 -8.40 -10.10
CA MET A 154 8.44 -8.88 -10.08
C MET A 154 7.94 -9.22 -11.49
N GLY A 155 7.46 -10.46 -11.65
CA GLY A 155 6.90 -10.98 -12.90
C GLY A 155 5.39 -10.73 -13.03
N GLN A 156 4.70 -11.63 -13.73
CA GLN A 156 3.24 -11.58 -13.92
C GLN A 156 2.44 -12.12 -12.73
N SER A 157 3.06 -12.93 -11.87
CA SER A 157 2.43 -13.41 -10.63
C SER A 157 2.10 -12.25 -9.70
N ASN A 158 0.93 -12.29 -9.07
CA ASN A 158 0.58 -11.34 -8.01
C ASN A 158 1.35 -11.60 -6.72
N VAL A 159 2.01 -12.75 -6.57
CA VAL A 159 2.83 -13.07 -5.41
C VAL A 159 4.30 -13.09 -5.82
N TRP A 160 5.13 -12.30 -5.14
CA TRP A 160 6.56 -12.20 -5.39
C TRP A 160 7.37 -12.24 -4.09
N TYR A 161 8.36 -13.13 -4.04
CA TYR A 161 9.16 -13.41 -2.84
C TYR A 161 10.41 -12.53 -2.71
N ALA A 162 10.83 -11.89 -3.81
CA ALA A 162 12.06 -11.07 -3.87
C ALA A 162 13.29 -11.75 -3.22
N ASP A 163 13.38 -13.07 -3.33
CA ASP A 163 14.38 -13.93 -2.71
C ASP A 163 15.60 -14.18 -3.62
N SER A 164 15.64 -13.56 -4.81
CA SER A 164 16.81 -13.63 -5.67
C SER A 164 17.94 -12.73 -5.12
N PRO A 165 19.22 -13.09 -5.35
CA PRO A 165 20.35 -12.29 -4.90
C PRO A 165 20.33 -10.85 -5.41
N GLU A 166 19.83 -10.62 -6.63
CA GLU A 166 19.75 -9.29 -7.25
C GLU A 166 18.81 -8.33 -6.49
N MET A 167 17.83 -8.87 -5.76
CA MET A 167 16.81 -8.08 -5.05
C MET A 167 17.17 -7.81 -3.59
N GLU A 168 18.32 -8.26 -3.13
CA GLU A 168 18.75 -8.15 -1.74
C GLU A 168 18.90 -6.68 -1.31
N ASP A 169 19.54 -5.85 -2.14
CA ASP A 169 19.70 -4.43 -1.83
C ASP A 169 18.39 -3.65 -1.96
N PHE A 170 17.51 -4.06 -2.89
CA PHE A 170 16.17 -3.51 -3.01
C PHE A 170 15.33 -3.79 -1.75
N LYS A 171 15.33 -5.02 -1.22
CA LYS A 171 14.65 -5.35 0.04
C LYS A 171 15.17 -4.49 1.21
N LYS A 172 16.49 -4.33 1.33
CA LYS A 172 17.09 -3.46 2.36
C LYS A 172 16.65 -2.01 2.19
N GLU A 173 16.56 -1.53 0.96
CA GLU A 173 16.07 -0.19 0.66
C GLU A 173 14.62 0.01 1.09
N ILE A 174 13.74 -0.94 0.79
CA ILE A 174 12.34 -0.91 1.22
C ILE A 174 12.24 -0.91 2.75
N LEU A 175 13.00 -1.76 3.44
CA LEU A 175 13.03 -1.79 4.91
C LEU A 175 13.43 -0.42 5.49
N ARG A 176 14.48 0.21 4.95
CA ARG A 176 14.89 1.56 5.38
C ARG A 176 13.80 2.60 5.16
N HIS A 177 13.05 2.53 4.06
CA HIS A 177 11.94 3.44 3.80
C HIS A 177 10.78 3.25 4.78
N ILE A 178 10.40 1.99 5.06
CA ILE A 178 9.36 1.67 6.04
C ILE A 178 9.77 2.16 7.44
N GLU A 179 10.99 1.87 7.89
CA GLU A 179 11.49 2.34 9.19
C GLU A 179 11.48 3.87 9.31
N ARG A 180 11.94 4.56 8.25
CA ARG A 180 11.91 6.03 8.20
C ARG A 180 10.47 6.56 8.26
N TYR A 181 9.55 5.94 7.52
CA TYR A 181 8.14 6.30 7.53
C TYR A 181 7.54 6.15 8.93
N GLU A 182 7.77 5.02 9.60
CA GLU A 182 7.25 4.76 10.94
C GLU A 182 7.84 5.69 12.00
N LYS A 183 9.13 6.03 11.88
CA LYS A 183 9.76 7.04 12.72
C LYS A 183 9.09 8.40 12.56
N LYS A 184 8.81 8.84 11.33
CA LYS A 184 8.08 10.09 11.06
C LYS A 184 6.65 10.04 11.60
N LYS A 185 5.92 8.93 11.39
CA LYS A 185 4.54 8.74 11.86
C LYS A 185 4.45 8.76 13.39
N SER A 186 5.40 8.13 14.08
CA SER A 186 5.45 8.12 15.56
C SER A 186 5.76 9.50 16.15
N ILE A 187 6.65 10.27 15.52
CA ILE A 187 6.92 11.67 15.91
C ILE A 187 5.65 12.52 15.75
N ARG A 188 4.98 12.43 14.59
CA ARG A 188 3.72 13.17 14.33
C ARG A 188 2.63 12.85 15.35
N ARG A 189 2.49 11.57 15.76
CA ARG A 189 1.52 11.16 16.80
C ARG A 189 1.80 11.74 18.19
N ARG A 190 3.07 12.06 18.50
CA ARG A 190 3.49 12.60 19.81
C ARG A 190 3.46 14.13 19.88
N LEU A 191 3.45 14.81 18.74
CA LEU A 191 3.44 16.28 18.72
C LEU A 191 2.05 16.79 19.10
N PRO A 192 1.93 17.60 20.17
CA PRO A 192 0.67 18.26 20.48
C PRO A 192 0.32 19.22 19.33
N ILE A 193 -0.95 19.18 18.88
CA ILE A 193 -1.47 20.09 17.88
C ILE A 193 -1.65 21.46 18.55
N PHE A 194 -0.56 22.22 18.65
CA PHE A 194 -0.63 23.62 19.03
C PHE A 194 -0.96 24.44 17.80
N ARG A 195 -2.07 25.19 17.87
CA ARG A 195 -2.38 26.19 16.85
C ARG A 195 -1.40 27.34 17.02
N GLN A 196 -0.59 27.61 15.99
CA GLN A 196 0.23 28.82 15.96
C GLN A 196 -0.71 30.04 15.97
N THR A 197 -0.54 30.94 16.94
CA THR A 197 -1.41 32.12 17.11
C THR A 197 -0.96 33.31 16.28
N ASP A 198 0.31 33.34 15.87
CA ASP A 198 0.87 34.40 15.03
C ASP A 198 0.44 34.25 13.57
N ALA A 199 -0.30 35.24 13.05
CA ALA A 199 -0.82 35.25 11.69
C ALA A 199 0.27 35.39 10.62
N GLU A 200 1.29 36.22 10.85
CA GLU A 200 2.39 36.43 9.91
C GLU A 200 3.26 35.17 9.82
N LEU A 201 3.51 34.53 10.97
CA LEU A 201 4.24 33.27 10.99
C LEU A 201 3.48 32.14 10.30
N ARG A 202 2.14 32.09 10.45
CA ARG A 202 1.31 31.13 9.69
C ARG A 202 1.40 31.36 8.18
N LYS A 203 1.27 32.60 7.73
CA LYS A 203 1.40 32.96 6.31
C LYS A 203 2.78 32.59 5.76
N LYS A 204 3.84 32.78 6.56
CA LYS A 204 5.20 32.37 6.19
C LYS A 204 5.34 30.85 6.07
N ILE A 205 4.77 30.10 7.02
CA ILE A 205 4.77 28.62 7.01
C ILE A 205 4.01 28.11 5.78
N GLU A 206 2.86 28.69 5.49
CA GLU A 206 2.00 28.37 4.34
C GLU A 206 2.75 28.61 3.02
N ASN A 207 3.33 29.80 2.82
CA ASN A 207 4.15 30.10 1.64
C ASN A 207 5.32 29.12 1.45
N ILE A 208 5.97 28.71 2.54
CA ILE A 208 7.05 27.71 2.48
C ILE A 208 6.45 26.36 2.09
N ALA A 209 5.36 25.94 2.72
CA ALA A 209 4.71 24.66 2.42
C ALA A 209 4.29 24.58 0.95
N ILE A 210 3.62 25.60 0.42
CA ILE A 210 3.23 25.69 -1.00
C ILE A 210 4.45 25.56 -1.90
N ARG A 211 5.50 26.36 -1.65
CA ARG A 211 6.71 26.31 -2.48
C ARG A 211 7.40 24.95 -2.45
N GLU A 212 7.54 24.34 -1.28
CA GLU A 212 8.19 23.03 -1.15
C GLU A 212 7.34 21.91 -1.78
N VAL A 213 6.01 21.96 -1.63
CA VAL A 213 5.09 21.00 -2.26
C VAL A 213 5.12 21.16 -3.78
N THR A 214 5.03 22.38 -4.30
CA THR A 214 5.17 22.65 -5.74
C THR A 214 6.48 22.10 -6.28
N ARG A 215 7.61 22.35 -5.59
CA ARG A 215 8.91 21.82 -6.02
C ARG A 215 8.92 20.29 -6.04
N GLU A 216 8.50 19.65 -4.96
CA GLU A 216 8.49 18.18 -4.84
C GLU A 216 7.65 17.53 -5.95
N TYR A 217 6.45 18.06 -6.22
CA TYR A 217 5.57 17.51 -7.24
C TYR A 217 6.10 17.76 -8.66
N SER A 218 6.68 18.94 -8.92
CA SER A 218 7.34 19.22 -10.19
C SER A 218 8.57 18.33 -10.43
N GLU A 219 9.40 18.07 -9.42
CA GLU A 219 10.52 17.13 -9.51
C GLU A 219 10.06 15.69 -9.79
N ARG A 220 8.85 15.33 -9.36
CA ARG A 220 8.19 14.05 -9.65
C ARG A 220 7.49 14.02 -11.02
N GLY A 221 7.57 15.09 -11.81
CA GLY A 221 7.03 15.17 -13.18
C GLY A 221 5.61 15.72 -13.28
N PHE A 222 5.01 16.21 -12.19
CA PHE A 222 3.67 16.80 -12.22
C PHE A 222 3.72 18.28 -12.64
N THR A 223 2.71 18.70 -13.40
CA THR A 223 2.41 20.12 -13.61
C THR A 223 1.58 20.63 -12.42
N VAL A 224 2.11 21.61 -11.69
CA VAL A 224 1.48 22.15 -10.47
C VAL A 224 0.99 23.58 -10.70
N THR A 225 -0.27 23.85 -10.36
CA THR A 225 -0.89 25.17 -10.44
C THR A 225 -1.41 25.58 -9.07
N SER A 226 -1.18 26.84 -8.66
CA SER A 226 -1.76 27.38 -7.42
C SER A 226 -3.16 27.94 -7.69
N VAL A 227 -4.10 27.58 -6.82
CA VAL A 227 -5.51 28.01 -6.84
C VAL A 227 -5.91 28.65 -5.50
N GLU A 228 -4.94 29.08 -4.70
CA GLU A 228 -5.12 29.68 -3.37
C GLU A 228 -6.07 30.90 -3.40
N SER A 229 -6.04 31.68 -4.49
CA SER A 229 -6.89 32.85 -4.67
C SER A 229 -8.34 32.51 -5.05
N GLU A 230 -8.62 31.25 -5.40
CA GLU A 230 -9.91 30.81 -5.93
C GLU A 230 -10.88 30.33 -4.83
N ASN A 231 -10.43 30.24 -3.57
CA ASN A 231 -11.24 29.82 -2.41
C ASN A 231 -11.95 28.47 -2.60
N LEU A 232 -11.31 27.53 -3.30
CA LEU A 232 -11.87 26.21 -3.60
C LEU A 232 -11.81 25.24 -2.40
N GLY A 233 -11.04 25.57 -1.37
CA GLY A 233 -10.83 24.72 -0.19
C GLY A 233 -9.57 23.84 -0.26
N TRP A 234 -8.76 23.99 -1.32
CA TRP A 234 -7.40 23.48 -1.47
C TRP A 234 -6.52 24.54 -2.14
N ASP A 235 -5.20 24.43 -1.99
CA ASP A 235 -4.25 25.47 -2.40
C ASP A 235 -3.57 25.18 -3.75
N LEU A 236 -3.36 23.90 -4.07
CA LEU A 236 -2.60 23.45 -5.24
C LEU A 236 -3.35 22.37 -6.02
N GLU A 237 -3.29 22.45 -7.34
CA GLU A 237 -3.68 21.38 -8.24
C GLU A 237 -2.43 20.79 -8.92
N ALA A 238 -2.26 19.47 -8.83
CA ALA A 238 -1.15 18.76 -9.45
C ALA A 238 -1.69 17.74 -10.45
N VAL A 239 -1.28 17.88 -11.71
CA VAL A 239 -1.68 17.00 -12.82
C VAL A 239 -0.43 16.32 -13.37
N TYR A 240 -0.48 14.99 -13.47
CA TYR A 240 0.59 14.18 -14.06
C TYR A 240 0.46 14.12 -15.58
#